data_AF-A0A6V7HW38-F1
#
_entry.id   AF-A0A6V7HW38-F1
#
_cell.length_a   1.000
_cell.length_b   1.000
_cell.length_c   1.000
_cell.angle_alpha   90.00
_cell.angle_beta   90.00
_cell.angle_gamma   90.00
#
_symmetry.space_group_name_H-M   'P 1'
#
loop_
_entity.id
_entity.type
_entity.pdbx_description
1 polymer ?
#
loop_
_entity_poly.entity_id
_entity_poly.type
_entity_poly.pdbx_seq_one_letter_code
_entity_poly.pdbx_strand_id
1 'polypeptide(L)'
;DDNAPCEVIDGFADGYRTMCKQKYVYRQLVAITNDNTVAPDMFQMPASCCCQIKWVSDPIVRMGINIPKNRQNLQTPANSRNRKRD
;
A
#
# COMPACT_ATOMS: atom_id res chain seq x y z
N ASP A 1 -1.72 -6.71 -4.55
CA ASP A 1 -0.30 -6.97 -4.21
C ASP A 1 0.21 -6.00 -3.16
N ASP A 2 1.27 -6.35 -2.45
CA ASP A 2 1.90 -5.47 -1.46
C ASP A 2 2.42 -4.18 -2.14
N ASN A 3 2.26 -3.04 -1.46
CA ASN A 3 2.48 -1.69 -1.98
C ASN A 3 1.63 -1.25 -3.18
N ALA A 4 0.76 -2.10 -3.74
CA ALA A 4 -0.12 -1.68 -4.82
C ALA A 4 -1.12 -0.62 -4.34
N PRO A 5 -1.54 0.32 -5.22
CA PRO A 5 -2.60 1.25 -4.87
C PRO A 5 -3.89 0.48 -4.56
N CYS A 6 -4.60 0.89 -3.50
CA CYS A 6 -5.89 0.30 -3.19
C CYS A 6 -6.95 0.74 -4.20
N GLU A 7 -7.91 -0.14 -4.46
CA GLU A 7 -9.13 0.23 -5.16
C GLU A 7 -10.06 0.96 -4.16
N VAL A 8 -10.22 2.26 -4.35
CA VAL A 8 -11.10 3.13 -3.55
C VAL A 8 -12.14 3.74 -4.48
N ILE A 9 -13.41 3.59 -4.14
CA ILE A 9 -14.53 4.22 -4.85
C ILE A 9 -14.47 5.73 -4.53
N ASP A 10 -14.51 6.57 -5.57
CA ASP A 10 -14.47 8.04 -5.53
C ASP A 10 -13.14 8.75 -5.20
N GLY A 11 -12.02 8.03 -5.23
CA GLY A 11 -10.72 8.65 -5.00
C GLY A 11 -10.53 9.03 -3.53
N PHE A 12 -9.36 8.72 -2.99
CA PHE A 12 -9.07 9.05 -1.61
C PHE A 12 -8.71 10.54 -1.49
N ALA A 13 -9.14 11.20 -0.41
CA ALA A 13 -9.01 12.64 -0.19
C ALA A 13 -7.68 13.25 -0.67
N ASP A 14 -7.74 14.43 -1.28
CA ASP A 14 -6.57 15.10 -1.87
C ASP A 14 -5.38 15.18 -0.90
N GLY A 15 -4.20 14.91 -1.43
CA GLY A 15 -2.94 14.93 -0.66
C GLY A 15 -2.62 13.62 0.07
N TYR A 16 -3.54 12.65 0.05
CA TYR A 16 -3.31 11.32 0.58
C TYR A 16 -3.16 10.28 -0.53
N ARG A 17 -2.38 9.23 -0.25
CA ARG A 17 -2.27 8.03 -1.08
C ARG A 17 -2.61 6.80 -0.26
N THR A 18 -3.33 5.90 -0.90
CA THR A 18 -3.71 4.59 -0.37
C THR A 18 -2.79 3.52 -0.95
N MET A 19 -2.22 2.68 -0.09
CA MET A 19 -1.39 1.54 -0.50
C MET A 19 -1.77 0.31 0.29
N CYS A 20 -1.86 -0.83 -0.38
CA CYS A 20 -2.07 -2.11 0.27
C CYS A 20 -0.78 -2.51 1.01
N LYS A 21 -0.89 -2.88 2.28
CA LYS A 21 0.23 -3.37 3.08
C LYS A 21 -0.06 -4.79 3.56
N GLN A 22 0.82 -5.71 3.18
CA GLN A 22 0.75 -7.10 3.59
C GLN A 22 0.96 -7.21 5.11
N LYS A 23 -0.02 -7.81 5.78
CA LYS A 23 0.03 -8.19 7.17
C LYS A 23 0.51 -9.63 7.27
N TYR A 24 1.32 -9.87 8.30
CA TYR A 24 1.84 -11.18 8.61
C TYR A 24 1.44 -11.59 10.01
N VAL A 25 1.28 -12.89 10.21
CA VAL A 25 1.06 -13.51 11.52
C VAL A 25 2.11 -14.58 11.74
N TYR A 26 2.50 -14.77 12.99
CA TYR A 26 3.39 -15.85 13.36
C TYR A 26 2.56 -17.07 13.76
N ARG A 27 2.85 -18.23 13.17
CA ARG A 27 2.21 -19.50 13.49
C ARG A 27 3.26 -20.52 13.85
N GLN A 28 2.99 -21.29 14.90
CA GLN A 28 3.87 -22.37 15.33
C GLN A 28 3.65 -23.58 14.41
N LEU A 29 4.72 -24.04 13.78
CA LEU A 29 4.76 -25.29 13.01
C LEU A 29 5.92 -26.15 13.49
N VAL A 30 6.02 -27.35 12.94
CA VAL A 30 7.15 -28.25 13.16
C VAL A 30 8.17 -28.06 12.04
N ALA A 31 9.43 -27.85 12.42
CA ALA A 31 10.57 -27.67 11.54
C ALA A 31 11.60 -28.79 11.73
N ILE A 32 12.37 -29.06 10.68
CA ILE A 32 13.58 -29.89 10.76
C ILE A 32 14.76 -28.92 10.94
N THR A 33 15.49 -29.08 12.03
CA THR A 33 16.66 -28.27 12.35
C THR A 33 17.89 -28.73 11.55
N ASN A 34 18.95 -27.93 11.58
CA ASN A 34 20.23 -28.29 10.93
C ASN A 34 20.84 -29.59 11.49
N ASP A 35 20.46 -29.99 12.71
CA ASP A 35 20.93 -31.21 13.35
C ASP A 35 20.06 -32.43 12.99
N ASN A 36 19.23 -32.32 11.94
CA ASN A 36 18.22 -33.30 11.53
C ASN A 36 17.22 -33.67 12.64
N THR A 37 17.02 -32.79 13.63
CA THR A 37 16.04 -32.99 14.69
C THR A 37 14.73 -32.26 14.39
N VAL A 38 13.63 -32.76 14.94
CA VAL A 38 12.30 -32.20 14.73
C VAL A 38 11.93 -31.33 15.93
N ALA A 39 11.68 -30.04 15.70
CA ALA A 39 11.38 -29.08 16.76
C ALA A 39 10.31 -28.06 16.32
N PRO A 40 9.50 -27.52 17.24
CA PRO A 40 8.58 -26.44 16.92
C PRO A 40 9.32 -25.14 16.61
N ASP A 41 8.84 -24.39 15.61
CA ASP A 41 9.36 -23.07 15.24
C ASP A 41 8.22 -22.13 14.80
N MET A 42 8.47 -20.82 14.83
CA MET A 42 7.50 -19.78 14.49
C MET A 42 7.71 -19.29 13.05
N PHE A 43 6.74 -19.59 12.19
CA PHE A 43 6.77 -19.19 10.79
C PHE A 43 5.93 -17.94 10.57
N GLN A 44 6.52 -16.96 9.87
CA GLN A 44 5.80 -15.79 9.44
C GLN A 44 4.97 -16.11 8.19
N MET A 45 3.65 -15.99 8.29
CA MET A 45 2.71 -16.29 7.21
C MET A 45 1.93 -15.04 6.79
N PRO A 46 1.70 -14.84 5.47
CA PRO A 46 0.86 -13.75 4.99
C PRO A 46 -0.60 -14.01 5.42
N ALA A 47 -1.20 -13.04 6.13
CA ALA A 47 -2.57 -13.16 6.62
C ALA A 47 -3.57 -12.41 5.74
N SER A 48 -3.30 -11.14 5.46
CA SER A 48 -4.18 -10.28 4.68
C SER A 48 -3.41 -9.07 4.13
N CYS A 49 -3.96 -8.40 3.11
CA CYS A 49 -3.45 -7.12 2.67
C CYS A 49 -4.44 -6.03 3.08
N CYS A 50 -3.98 -5.06 3.88
CA CYS A 50 -4.84 -3.99 4.40
C CYS A 50 -4.48 -2.66 3.74
N CYS A 51 -5.50 -1.89 3.38
CA CYS A 51 -5.28 -0.58 2.80
C CYS A 51 -4.80 0.41 3.87
N GLN A 52 -3.61 0.96 3.69
CA GLN A 52 -3.05 2.00 4.54
C GLN A 52 -3.09 3.35 3.82
N ILE A 53 -3.44 4.37 4.59
CA ILE A 53 -3.52 5.75 4.12
C ILE A 53 -2.26 6.48 4.57
N LYS A 54 -1.59 7.17 3.65
CA LYS A 54 -0.43 8.01 3.94
C LYS A 54 -0.60 9.39 3.32
N TRP A 55 -0.26 10.42 4.09
CA TRP A 55 -0.14 11.79 3.58
C TRP A 55 1.13 11.91 2.75
N VAL A 56 1.03 12.44 1.53
CA VAL A 56 2.15 12.59 0.60
C VAL A 56 2.33 14.00 0.05
N SER A 57 1.46 14.95 0.42
CA SER A 57 1.60 16.36 0.07
C SER A 57 2.33 17.17 1.15
N ASP A 58 2.49 18.46 0.90
CA ASP A 58 3.12 19.39 1.83
C ASP A 58 2.29 19.49 3.14
N PRO A 59 2.88 19.28 4.33
CA PRO A 59 2.21 19.47 5.62
C PRO A 59 1.50 20.84 5.77
N ILE A 60 1.98 21.86 5.08
CA ILE A 60 1.41 23.21 5.08
C ILE A 60 0.01 23.21 4.46
N VAL A 61 -0.23 22.40 3.42
CA VAL A 61 -1.55 22.22 2.80
C VAL A 61 -2.52 21.53 3.76
N ARG A 62 -2.02 20.61 4.60
CA ARG A 62 -2.83 19.96 5.65
C ARG A 62 -3.28 20.93 6.74
N MET A 63 -2.49 21.98 6.98
CA MET A 63 -2.75 23.02 7.98
C MET A 63 -3.66 24.15 7.45
N GLY A 64 -4.20 24.01 6.23
CA GLY A 64 -5.11 25.00 5.64
C GLY A 64 -4.43 26.26 5.10
N ILE A 65 -3.10 26.27 5.02
CA ILE A 65 -2.33 27.38 4.42
C ILE A 65 -2.21 27.11 2.92
N ASN A 66 -2.97 27.87 2.12
CA ASN A 66 -2.93 27.78 0.66
C ASN A 66 -1.66 28.44 0.12
N ILE A 67 -0.62 27.66 -0.17
CA ILE A 67 0.52 28.11 -0.97
C ILE A 67 0.10 28.10 -2.45
N PRO A 68 0.19 29.22 -3.19
CA PRO A 68 -0.09 29.22 -4.61
C PRO A 68 0.91 28.30 -5.34
N LYS A 69 0.41 27.21 -5.94
CA LYS A 69 1.21 26.34 -6.81
C LYS A 69 1.63 27.11 -8.06
N ASN A 70 2.87 27.61 -8.10
CA ASN A 70 3.48 27.96 -9.39
C ASN A 70 3.72 26.65 -10.16
N ARG A 71 3.10 26.53 -11.35
CA ARG A 71 3.10 25.31 -12.17
C ARG A 71 4.51 24.95 -12.61
N GLN A 72 5.08 23.88 -12.06
CA GLN A 72 6.10 23.09 -12.78
C GLN A 72 5.75 21.61 -12.71
N ASN A 73 5.52 21.07 -13.91
CA ASN A 73 5.35 19.69 -14.32
C ASN A 73 5.78 18.60 -13.32
N LEU A 74 4.82 17.77 -12.89
CA LEU A 74 5.08 16.34 -12.68
C LEU A 74 3.91 15.56 -13.28
N GLN A 75 4.13 15.06 -14.49
CA GLN A 75 3.21 14.25 -15.26
C GLN A 75 2.77 13.04 -14.41
N THR A 76 1.47 12.97 -14.09
CA THR A 76 0.86 11.69 -13.73
C THR A 76 0.42 11.05 -15.04
N PRO A 77 0.86 9.82 -15.37
CA PRO A 77 0.36 9.16 -16.57
C PRO A 77 -1.11 8.81 -16.33
N ALA A 78 -2.00 9.54 -17.01
CA ALA A 78 -3.39 9.21 -17.14
C ALA A 78 -3.51 7.91 -17.95
N ASN A 79 -3.79 6.80 -17.27
CA ASN A 79 -3.98 5.51 -17.93
C ASN A 79 -5.40 5.47 -18.50
N SER A 80 -5.54 5.86 -19.78
CA SER A 80 -6.77 5.75 -20.54
C SER A 80 -7.07 4.27 -20.81
N ARG A 81 -8.03 3.68 -20.08
CA ARG A 81 -8.64 2.40 -20.47
C ARG A 81 -9.77 2.70 -21.46
N ASN A 82 -9.47 2.62 -22.75
CA ASN A 82 -10.48 2.49 -23.79
C ASN A 82 -11.18 1.13 -23.62
N ARG A 83 -12.45 1.16 -23.18
CA ARG A 83 -13.34 0.00 -23.19
C ARG A 83 -14.03 -0.04 -24.56
N LYS A 84 -13.45 -0.76 -25.52
CA LYS A 84 -14.12 -1.12 -26.78
C LYS A 84 -15.32 -2.02 -26.45
N ARG A 85 -16.47 -1.66 -26.98
CA ARG A 85 -17.72 -2.42 -26.92
C ARG A 85 -17.93 -2.94 -28.34
N ASP A 86 -17.73 -4.24 -28.55
CA ASP A 86 -18.21 -5.04 -29.67
C ASP A 86 -18.41 -6.47 -29.16
#